data_AF-A0A960WAQ4-F1
#
_entry.id   AF-A0A960WAQ4-F1
#
_cell.length_a   1.000
_cell.length_b   1.000
_cell.length_c   1.000
_cell.angle_alpha   90.00
_cell.angle_beta   90.00
_cell.angle_gamma   90.00
#
_symmetry.space_group_name_H-M   'P 1'
#
loop_
_entity.id
_entity.type
_entity.pdbx_description
1 polymer ?
#
loop_
_entity_poly.entity_id
_entity_poly.type
_entity_poly.pdbx_seq_one_letter_code
_entity_poly.pdbx_strand_id
1 'polypeptide(L)' 'MEPVFFGSASLRGKRVLIRCNLNVPLKQDGSIEKDTCIRASIPTIR' A
#
# COMPACT_ATOMS: atom_id res chain seq x y z
N MET A 1 -16.68 -14.68 -8.49
CA MET A 1 -16.71 -13.97 -7.20
C MET A 1 -16.41 -12.53 -7.52
N GLU A 2 -17.35 -11.64 -7.23
CA GLU A 2 -17.15 -10.21 -7.46
C GLU A 2 -16.17 -9.62 -6.43
N PRO A 3 -15.31 -8.67 -6.82
CA PRO A 3 -14.40 -8.02 -5.88
C PRO A 3 -15.18 -7.17 -4.87
N VAL A 4 -14.89 -7.35 -3.59
CA VAL A 4 -15.41 -6.52 -2.51
C VAL A 4 -14.39 -5.41 -2.22
N PHE A 5 -14.81 -4.15 -2.33
CA PHE A 5 -13.94 -2.99 -2.10
C PHE A 5 -13.97 -2.54 -0.63
N PHE A 6 -12.85 -2.00 -0.15
CA PHE A 6 -12.69 -1.56 1.25
C PHE A 6 -13.71 -0.51 1.70
N GLY A 7 -14.19 0.36 0.80
CA GLY A 7 -15.14 1.41 1.13
C GLY A 7 -16.49 0.92 1.69
N SER A 8 -16.83 -0.35 1.47
CA SER A 8 -18.06 -0.97 2.00
C SER A 8 -17.82 -1.90 3.21
N ALA A 9 -16.58 -2.06 3.67
CA ALA A 9 -16.22 -2.98 4.75
C ALA A 9 -16.07 -2.29 6.12
N SER A 10 -16.58 -2.90 7.19
CA SER A 10 -16.34 -2.44 8.57
C SER A 10 -14.98 -2.91 9.08
N LEU A 11 -14.01 -1.99 9.21
CA LEU A 11 -12.62 -2.30 9.57
C LEU A 11 -12.22 -1.91 11.00
N ARG A 12 -13.06 -1.15 11.72
CA ARG A 12 -12.73 -0.66 13.07
C ARG A 12 -12.43 -1.83 14.03
N GLY A 13 -11.26 -1.81 14.66
CA GLY A 13 -10.80 -2.84 15.59
C GLY A 13 -10.32 -4.14 14.96
N LYS A 14 -10.24 -4.22 13.62
CA LYS A 14 -9.76 -5.41 12.91
C LYS A 14 -8.30 -5.25 12.49
N ARG A 15 -7.56 -6.36 12.50
CA ARG A 15 -6.26 -6.45 11.82
C ARG A 15 -6.53 -6.73 10.34
N VAL A 16 -6.04 -5.86 9.46
CA VAL A 16 -6.26 -5.95 8.01
C VAL A 16 -4.91 -6.20 7.34
N LEU A 17 -4.80 -7.28 6.57
CA LEU A 17 -3.65 -7.52 5.70
C LEU A 17 -3.84 -6.77 4.39
N ILE A 18 -2.95 -5.83 4.09
CA ILE A 18 -2.98 -5.03 2.87
C ILE A 18 -1.77 -5.41 2.02
N ARG A 19 -2.01 -5.85 0.78
CA ARG A 19 -0.95 -6.05 -0.21
C ARG A 19 -0.64 -4.71 -0.87
N CYS A 20 0.55 -4.18 -0.67
CA CYS A 20 1.01 -2.94 -1.28
C CYS A 20 2.08 -3.19 -2.35
N ASN A 21 2.15 -2.29 -3.34
CA ASN A 21 3.27 -2.26 -4.29
C ASN A 21 4.39 -1.36 -3.74
N LEU A 22 5.36 -1.98 -3.09
CA LEU A 22 6.54 -1.30 -2.53
C LEU A 22 7.81 -1.56 -3.34
N ASN A 23 7.68 -2.07 -4.57
CA ASN A 23 8.81 -2.29 -5.45
C ASN A 23 9.32 -0.95 -6.00
N VAL A 24 10.41 -0.43 -5.45
CA VAL A 24 10.99 0.87 -5.78
C VAL A 24 12.44 0.72 -6.23
N PRO A 25 12.94 1.60 -7.12
CA PRO A 25 14.36 1.67 -7.43
C PRO A 25 15.14 2.14 -6.20
N LEU A 26 16.28 1.49 -5.95
CA LEU A 26 17.21 1.83 -4.88
C LEU A 26 18.51 2.36 -5.48
N LYS A 27 19.15 3.28 -4.77
CA LYS A 27 20.52 3.71 -5.05
C LYS A 27 21.51 2.63 -4.61
N GLN A 28 22.78 2.81 -4.96
CA GLN A 28 23.86 1.89 -4.57
C GLN A 28 24.02 1.71 -3.05
N ASP A 29 23.68 2.72 -2.25
CA ASP A 29 23.71 2.67 -0.78
C ASP A 29 22.44 2.03 -0.17
N GLY A 30 21.52 1.54 -1.00
CA GLY A 30 20.26 0.95 -0.57
C GLY A 30 19.16 1.96 -0.20
N SER A 31 19.43 3.27 -0.32
CA SER A 31 18.40 4.30 -0.11
C SER A 31 17.41 4.35 -1.28
N ILE A 32 16.18 4.80 -1.01
CA ILE A 32 15.15 4.95 -2.04
C ILE A 32 15.57 6.04 -3.02
N GLU A 33 15.62 5.71 -4.31
CA GLU A 33 15.90 6.69 -5.36
C GLU A 33 14.65 7.45 -5.77
N LYS A 34 13.52 6.73 -5.89
CA LYS A 34 12.22 7.29 -6.25
C LYS A 34 11.09 6.55 -5.55
N ASP A 35 10.18 7.29 -4.92
CA ASP A 35 9.16 6.77 -3.99
C ASP A 35 7.73 6.75 -4.57
N THR A 36 7.58 6.89 -5.90
CA THR A 36 6.26 7.05 -6.55
C THR A 36 5.30 5.91 -6.23
N CYS A 37 5.76 4.65 -6.21
CA CYS A 37 4.92 3.48 -5.89
C CYS A 37 4.45 3.48 -4.42
N ILE A 38 5.30 3.97 -3.51
CA ILE A 38 4.95 4.10 -2.09
C ILE A 38 3.85 5.14 -1.94
N ARG A 39 4.04 6.35 -2.50
CA ARG A 39 3.06 7.44 -2.41
C ARG A 39 1.72 7.07 -3.06
N ALA A 40 1.73 6.31 -4.14
CA ALA A 40 0.51 5.78 -4.77
C ALA A 40 -0.27 4.80 -3.87
N SER A 41 0.41 4.11 -2.93
CA SER A 41 -0.23 3.16 -2.00
C SER A 41 -0.78 3.82 -0.73
N ILE A 42 -0.35 5.03 -0.39
CA ILE A 42 -0.72 5.72 0.87
C ILE A 42 -2.24 5.96 1.05
N PRO A 43 -3.03 6.34 0.02
CA PRO A 43 -4.45 6.61 0.19
C PRO A 43 -5.27 5.41 0.71
N THR A 44 -4.78 4.18 0.51
CA THR A 44 -5.43 2.97 1.04
C THR A 44 -5.07 2.68 2.49
N ILE A 45 -3.96 3.25 2.99
CA ILE A 45 -3.44 2.99 4.35
C ILE A 45 -3.96 4.04 5.36
N ARG A 46 -4.23 5.27 4.92
CA ARG A 46 -4.76 6.37 5.75
C ARG A 46 -6.26 6.26 5.93
#